data_AF-A0A7Z2VSH3-F1
#
_entry.id   AF-A0A7Z2VSH3-F1
#
_cell.length_a   1.000
_cell.length_b   1.000
_cell.length_c   1.000
_cell.angle_alpha   90.00
_cell.angle_beta   90.00
_cell.angle_gamma   90.00
#
_symmetry.space_group_name_H-M   'P 1'
#
loop_
_entity.id
_entity.type
_entity.pdbx_description
1 polymer ?
#
loop_
_entity_poly.entity_id
_entity_poly.type
_entity_poly.pdbx_seq_one_letter_code
_entity_poly.pdbx_strand_id
1 'polypeptide(L)'
;MTDQEKRWMAIGQAVERACAELPEGFDLHLELERDAGTVRLYLPDTDASEQDFEGDTLSMTIHTAINYAIDLGSASALEGETIRDQSKGGD
;
A
#
# COMPACT_ATOMS: atom_id res chain seq x y z
N MET A 1 1.18 -1.39 -29.83
CA MET A 1 1.87 -1.12 -28.56
C MET A 1 3.02 -2.10 -28.42
N THR A 2 4.23 -1.60 -28.31
CA THR A 2 5.45 -2.37 -28.06
C THR A 2 5.44 -2.96 -26.66
N ASP A 3 6.30 -3.95 -26.39
CA ASP A 3 6.40 -4.53 -25.04
C ASP A 3 6.94 -3.53 -24.02
N GLN A 4 7.77 -2.58 -24.47
CA GLN A 4 8.23 -1.47 -23.65
C GLN A 4 7.08 -0.54 -23.25
N GLU A 5 6.22 -0.17 -24.22
CA GLU A 5 5.03 0.66 -23.95
C GLU A 5 4.04 -0.05 -23.02
N LYS A 6 3.84 -1.37 -23.19
CA LYS A 6 3.02 -2.17 -22.26
C LYS A 6 3.58 -2.12 -20.84
N ARG A 7 4.89 -2.28 -20.68
CA ARG A 7 5.57 -2.22 -19.37
C ARG A 7 5.39 -0.84 -18.72
N TRP A 8 5.58 0.24 -19.47
CA TRP A 8 5.38 1.59 -18.95
C TRP A 8 3.92 1.87 -18.57
N MET A 9 2.97 1.43 -19.39
CA MET A 9 1.55 1.58 -19.09
C MET A 9 1.16 0.83 -17.81
N ALA A 10 1.67 -0.39 -17.60
CA ALA A 10 1.43 -1.15 -16.38
C ALA A 10 1.97 -0.45 -15.12
N ILE A 11 3.14 0.19 -15.22
CA ILE A 11 3.69 0.99 -14.11
C ILE A 11 2.78 2.20 -13.83
N GLY A 12 2.37 2.94 -14.86
CA GLY A 12 1.46 4.07 -14.70
C GLY A 12 0.13 3.67 -14.06
N GLN A 13 -0.44 2.54 -14.48
CA GLN A 13 -1.66 1.99 -13.86
C GLN A 13 -1.47 1.63 -12.39
N ALA A 14 -0.32 1.05 -12.03
CA ALA A 14 -0.02 0.72 -10.64
C ALA A 14 0.15 1.97 -9.76
N VAL A 15 0.77 3.02 -10.28
CA VAL A 15 0.90 4.31 -9.58
C VAL A 15 -0.45 4.99 -9.39
N GLU A 16 -1.27 5.07 -10.45
CA GLU A 16 -2.64 5.62 -10.35
C GLU A 16 -3.49 4.85 -9.34
N ARG A 17 -3.34 3.51 -9.31
CA ARG A 17 -4.00 2.67 -8.32
C ARG A 17 -3.56 3.00 -6.90
N ALA A 18 -2.26 3.22 -6.66
CA ALA A 18 -1.77 3.63 -5.34
C ALA A 18 -2.45 4.92 -4.87
N CYS A 19 -2.55 5.93 -5.75
CA CYS A 19 -3.22 7.19 -5.44
C CYS A 19 -4.71 7.03 -5.12
N ALA A 20 -5.37 6.01 -5.68
CA ALA A 20 -6.80 5.81 -5.53
C ALA A 20 -7.18 4.86 -4.38
N GLU A 21 -6.33 3.88 -4.08
CA GLU A 21 -6.68 2.74 -3.22
C GLU A 21 -5.83 2.59 -1.97
N LEU A 22 -4.74 3.36 -1.80
CA LEU A 22 -3.98 3.30 -0.55
C LEU A 22 -4.87 3.75 0.63
N PRO A 23 -4.93 2.96 1.73
CA PRO A 23 -5.68 3.36 2.90
C PRO A 23 -5.08 4.61 3.56
N GLU A 24 -5.91 5.34 4.31
CA GLU A 24 -5.47 6.52 5.04
C GLU A 24 -4.32 6.21 6.01
N GLY A 25 -3.31 7.09 6.05
CA GLY A 25 -2.13 6.94 6.91
C GLY A 25 -1.03 6.03 6.36
N PHE A 26 -1.25 5.36 5.22
CA PHE A 26 -0.20 4.64 4.50
C PHE A 26 0.43 5.52 3.42
N ASP A 27 1.74 5.41 3.24
CA ASP A 27 2.47 6.06 2.16
C ASP A 27 3.31 5.05 1.37
N LEU A 28 3.33 5.17 0.05
CA LEU A 28 4.14 4.34 -0.83
C LEU A 28 5.28 5.15 -1.45
N HIS A 29 6.52 4.75 -1.20
CA HIS A 29 7.71 5.37 -1.79
C HIS A 29 8.31 4.50 -2.89
N LEU A 30 8.67 5.15 -3.99
CA LEU A 30 9.37 4.55 -5.12
C LEU A 30 10.76 5.18 -5.22
N GLU A 31 11.80 4.40 -4.93
CA GLU A 31 13.18 4.83 -5.16
C GLU A 31 13.66 4.26 -6.48
N LEU A 32 14.10 5.15 -7.37
CA LEU A 32 14.49 4.80 -8.74
C LEU A 32 16.00 4.95 -8.89
N GLU A 33 16.64 3.87 -9.30
CA GLU A 33 18.07 3.83 -9.60
C GLU A 33 18.29 3.30 -11.02
N ARG A 34 19.49 3.51 -11.57
CA ARG A 34 19.81 2.95 -12.88
C ARG A 34 19.79 1.42 -12.79
N ASP A 35 18.95 0.79 -13.60
CA ASP A 35 18.73 -0.66 -13.67
C ASP A 35 18.03 -1.28 -12.43
N ALA A 36 17.49 -0.46 -11.52
CA ALA A 36 16.78 -0.94 -10.33
C ALA A 36 15.61 -0.03 -9.93
N GLY A 37 14.74 -0.54 -9.07
CA GLY A 37 13.67 0.24 -8.45
C GLY A 37 13.20 -0.44 -7.19
N THR A 38 13.15 0.31 -6.09
CA THR A 38 12.72 -0.16 -4.77
C THR A 38 11.34 0.40 -4.45
N VAL A 39 10.47 -0.45 -3.91
CA VAL A 39 9.15 -0.05 -3.44
C VAL A 39 9.11 -0.25 -1.94
N ARG A 40 8.88 0.85 -1.20
CA ARG A 40 8.69 0.83 0.26
C ARG A 40 7.28 1.27 0.61
N LEU A 41 6.68 0.59 1.59
CA LEU A 41 5.43 1.01 2.21
C LEU A 41 5.72 1.49 3.63
N TYR A 42 5.27 2.70 3.95
CA TYR A 42 5.25 3.24 5.30
C TYR A 42 3.90 2.93 5.94
N LEU A 43 3.92 2.35 7.13
CA LEU A 43 2.72 1.98 7.87
C LEU A 43 2.22 3.16 8.72
N PRO A 44 0.88 3.29 8.91
CA PRO A 44 0.30 4.34 9.74
C PRO A 44 0.81 4.28 11.18
N ASP A 45 1.00 5.45 11.78
CA ASP A 45 1.39 5.65 13.19
C ASP A 45 2.69 4.95 13.62
N THR A 46 3.54 4.59 12.65
CA THR A 46 4.88 4.09 12.92
C THR A 46 5.89 5.01 12.26
N ASP A 47 6.46 5.93 13.04
CA ASP A 47 7.46 6.90 12.57
C ASP A 47 8.72 6.26 11.93
N ALA A 48 8.83 4.93 11.86
CA ALA A 48 9.99 4.24 11.31
C ALA A 48 9.73 2.80 10.79
N SER A 49 8.48 2.31 10.69
CA SER A 49 8.27 0.97 10.15
C SER A 49 8.02 1.03 8.65
N GLU A 50 9.03 0.62 7.89
CA GLU A 50 8.98 0.48 6.44
C GLU A 50 9.06 -1.01 6.08
N GLN A 51 8.33 -1.40 5.05
CA GLN A 51 8.39 -2.74 4.50
C GLN A 51 8.81 -2.67 3.03
N ASP A 52 9.87 -3.41 2.71
CA ASP A 52 10.35 -3.60 1.35
C ASP A 52 9.58 -4.72 0.65
N PHE A 53 9.33 -4.53 -0.65
CA PHE A 53 8.66 -5.51 -1.49
C PHE A 53 9.52 -5.87 -2.69
N GLU A 54 9.46 -7.14 -3.09
CA GLU A 54 10.10 -7.67 -4.29
C GLU A 54 9.06 -8.28 -5.23
N GLY A 55 9.32 -8.21 -6.53
CA GLY A 55 8.46 -8.76 -7.56
C GLY A 55 9.17 -8.80 -8.92
N ASP A 56 8.66 -9.64 -9.83
CA ASP A 56 9.29 -9.86 -11.14
C ASP A 56 9.34 -8.58 -12.01
N THR A 57 8.44 -7.64 -11.76
CA THR A 57 8.39 -6.34 -12.42
C THR A 57 8.03 -5.25 -11.42
N LEU A 58 8.50 -4.03 -11.64
CA LEU A 58 8.19 -2.89 -10.78
C LEU A 58 6.67 -2.69 -10.57
N SER A 59 5.86 -2.83 -11.63
CA SER A 59 4.40 -2.74 -11.52
C SER A 59 3.80 -3.82 -10.61
N MET A 60 4.34 -5.05 -10.65
CA MET A 60 3.90 -6.12 -9.75
C MET A 60 4.29 -5.79 -8.31
N THR A 61 5.51 -5.31 -8.08
CA THR A 61 5.97 -4.91 -6.75
C THR A 61 5.07 -3.83 -6.14
N ILE A 62 4.70 -2.80 -6.92
CA ILE A 62 3.77 -1.75 -6.49
C ILE A 62 2.41 -2.35 -6.14
N HIS A 63 1.84 -3.21 -6.98
CA HIS A 63 0.56 -3.85 -6.70
C HIS A 63 0.58 -4.73 -5.45
N THR A 64 1.67 -5.45 -5.19
CA THR A 64 1.84 -6.24 -3.97
C THR A 64 1.81 -5.35 -2.74
N ALA A 65 2.55 -4.23 -2.75
CA ALA A 65 2.57 -3.28 -1.64
C ALA A 65 1.19 -2.65 -1.38
N ILE A 66 0.47 -2.28 -2.45
CA ILE A 66 -0.92 -1.76 -2.34
C ILE A 66 -1.84 -2.80 -1.70
N ASN A 67 -1.81 -4.05 -2.19
CA ASN A 67 -2.67 -5.12 -1.66
C ASN A 67 -2.37 -5.38 -0.18
N TYR A 68 -1.09 -5.41 0.19
CA TYR A 68 -0.68 -5.55 1.58
C TYR A 68 -1.22 -4.41 2.46
N ALA A 69 -1.13 -3.16 2.00
CA ALA A 69 -1.67 -2.01 2.72
C ALA A 69 -3.19 -2.14 2.93
N ILE A 70 -3.93 -2.51 1.88
CA ILE A 70 -5.39 -2.70 1.94
C ILE A 70 -5.77 -3.80 2.93
N ASP A 71 -5.08 -4.94 2.89
CA ASP A 71 -5.34 -6.06 3.79
C ASP A 71 -5.07 -5.66 5.26
N LEU A 72 -3.99 -4.92 5.51
CA LEU A 72 -3.64 -4.45 6.85
C LEU A 72 -4.59 -3.37 7.36
N GLY A 73 -4.93 -2.37 6.54
CA GLY A 73 -5.87 -1.30 6.89
C GLY A 73 -7.30 -1.82 7.13
N SER A 74 -7.69 -2.88 6.42
CA SER A 74 -8.97 -3.55 6.65
C SER A 74 -8.98 -4.30 7.98
N ALA A 75 -7.85 -4.90 8.38
CA ALA A 75 -7.73 -5.58 9.67
C ALA A 75 -7.77 -4.59 10.85
N SER A 76 -7.09 -3.43 10.74
CA SER A 76 -7.06 -2.43 11.82
C SER A 76 -8.41 -1.75 12.04
N ALA A 77 -9.21 -1.55 10.98
CA ALA A 77 -10.56 -0.99 11.08
C ALA A 77 -11.50 -1.89 11.91
N LEU A 78 -11.38 -3.21 11.80
CA LEU A 78 -12.20 -4.19 12.53
C LEU A 78 -11.91 -4.21 14.04
N GLU A 79 -10.66 -3.95 14.44
CA GLU A 79 -10.28 -3.88 15.86
C GLU A 79 -10.78 -2.60 16.53
N GLY A 80 -10.82 -1.48 15.80
CA GLY A 80 -11.29 -0.18 16.30
C GLY A 80 -12.80 -0.08 16.56
N GLU A 81 -13.62 -0.88 15.87
CA GLU A 81 -15.08 -0.86 16.03
C GLU A 81 -15.59 -1.61 17.27
N THR A 82 -14.82 -2.57 17.79
CA THR A 82 -15.29 -3.46 18.89
C THR A 82 -15.40 -2.73 20.25
N ILE A 83 -14.73 -1.59 20.46
CA ILE A 83 -14.66 -0.93 21.78
C ILE A 83 -15.82 0.05 22.03
N ARG A 84 -16.59 0.47 21.01
CA ARG A 84 -17.58 1.54 21.14
C ARG A 84 -18.97 1.12 21.65
N ASP A 85 -19.24 -0.18 21.83
CA ASP A 85 -20.60 -0.68 22.11
C ASP A 85 -20.91 -0.93 23.61
N GLN A 86 -19.95 -0.83 24.53
CA GLN A 86 -20.19 -1.23 25.95
C GLN A 86 -20.45 -0.11 26.97
N SER A 87 -20.76 1.12 26.54
CA SER A 87 -20.99 2.23 27.47
C SER A 87 -22.40 2.82 27.40
N LYS A 88 -23.44 1.99 27.49
CA LYS A 88 -24.78 2.40 27.94
C LYS A 88 -25.49 1.28 28.69
N GLY A 89 -25.43 1.30 30.01
CA GLY A 89 -26.30 0.46 30.85
C GLY A 89 -25.79 0.31 32.28
N GLY A 90 -26.19 1.22 33.16
CA GLY A 90 -25.94 1.12 34.59
C GLY A 90 -26.48 2.35 35.32
N ASP A 91 -27.77 2.29 35.61
CA ASP A 91 -28.56 3.19 36.47
C ASP A 91 -28.07 3.17 37.92
#